data_AF-A0A9Q9KB00-F1
#
_entry.id   AF-A0A9Q9KB00-F1
#
_cell.length_a   1.000
_cell.length_b   1.000
_cell.length_c   1.000
_cell.angle_alpha   90.00
_cell.angle_beta   90.00
_cell.angle_gamma   90.00
#
_symmetry.space_group_name_H-M   'P 1'
#
loop_
_entity.id
_entity.type
_entity.pdbx_description
1 polymer ?
#
loop_
_entity_poly.entity_id
_entity_poly.type
_entity_poly.pdbx_seq_one_letter_code
_entity_poly.pdbx_strand_id
1 'polypeptide(L)'
;MSYRFMRVILMFDLPVETKTQRRIYSKFRKRLLEEGFLMMQYSIYIKSVANKDAANYTIRAIKQFLPQDGHVRALVITEKQYEKMQILLGTEDKNIAILGDNRTIIF
;
A
#
# COMPACT_ATOMS: atom_id res chain seq x y z
N MET A 1 -17.03 -12.57 -9.72
CA MET A 1 -15.80 -11.80 -9.47
C MET A 1 -14.66 -12.36 -10.30
N SER A 2 -14.04 -11.51 -11.12
CA SER A 2 -12.90 -11.89 -11.97
C SER A 2 -11.66 -12.12 -11.10
N TYR A 3 -11.07 -13.31 -11.18
CA TYR A 3 -9.83 -13.73 -10.47
C TYR A 3 -8.56 -12.96 -10.90
N ARG A 4 -8.69 -11.85 -11.64
CA ARG A 4 -7.57 -11.09 -12.19
C ARG A 4 -6.98 -10.10 -11.19
N PHE A 5 -7.80 -9.51 -10.32
CA PHE A 5 -7.33 -8.45 -9.42
C PHE A 5 -6.53 -8.98 -8.23
N MET A 6 -5.49 -8.25 -7.89
CA MET A 6 -4.62 -8.52 -6.76
C MET A 6 -4.40 -7.22 -5.97
N ARG A 7 -3.98 -7.35 -4.72
CA ARG A 7 -3.57 -6.24 -3.86
C ARG A 7 -2.10 -6.38 -3.53
N VAL A 8 -1.37 -5.27 -3.62
CA VAL A 8 -0.01 -5.14 -3.08
C VAL A 8 -0.13 -4.44 -1.74
N ILE A 9 0.19 -5.14 -0.66
CA ILE A 9 0.32 -4.59 0.68
C ILE A 9 1.80 -4.24 0.88
N LEU A 10 2.07 -3.01 1.28
CA LEU A 10 3.37 -2.52 1.65
C LEU A 10 3.38 -2.18 3.14
N MET A 11 4.26 -2.82 3.89
CA MET A 11 4.45 -2.60 5.32
C MET A 11 5.85 -2.02 5.52
N PHE A 12 5.97 -1.02 6.38
CA PHE A 12 7.27 -0.48 6.70
C PHE A 12 7.40 -0.08 8.16
N ASP A 13 8.64 0.04 8.60
CA ASP A 13 9.02 0.66 9.85
C ASP A 13 10.27 1.49 9.58
N LEU A 14 10.13 2.81 9.65
CA LEU A 14 11.20 3.75 9.32
C LEU A 14 11.50 4.59 10.57
N PRO A 15 12.78 4.88 10.86
CA PRO A 15 13.14 5.71 11.99
C PRO A 15 12.62 7.14 11.79
N VAL A 16 12.27 7.84 12.89
CA VAL A 16 11.65 9.18 12.88
C VAL A 16 12.17 10.12 13.99
N GLU A 17 13.23 9.76 14.69
CA GLU A 17 13.75 10.51 15.84
C GLU A 17 14.41 11.84 15.44
N THR A 18 15.13 11.85 14.32
CA THR A 18 15.81 13.04 13.81
C THR A 18 15.00 13.79 12.75
N LYS A 19 15.31 15.09 12.55
CA LYS A 19 14.68 15.89 11.48
C LYS A 19 14.91 15.27 10.10
N THR A 20 16.10 14.73 9.86
CA THR A 20 16.47 14.07 8.60
C THR A 20 15.63 12.81 8.37
N GLN A 21 15.50 11.97 9.40
CA GLN A 21 14.66 10.76 9.37
C GLN A 21 13.19 11.09 9.09
N ARG A 22 12.61 12.10 9.75
CA ARG A 22 11.23 12.56 9.46
C ARG A 22 11.05 13.06 8.03
N ARG A 23 12.06 13.73 7.46
CA ARG A 23 12.06 14.18 6.07
C ARG A 23 12.08 13.00 5.09
N ILE A 24 12.88 11.98 5.38
CA ILE A 24 12.95 10.74 4.59
C ILE A 24 11.60 10.01 4.64
N TYR A 25 11.04 9.82 5.84
CA TYR A 25 9.69 9.26 6.03
C TYR A 25 8.65 10.00 5.18
N SER A 26 8.62 11.33 5.29
CA SER A 26 7.66 12.18 4.57
C SER A 26 7.81 12.06 3.06
N LYS A 27 9.05 12.01 2.57
CA LYS A 27 9.35 11.82 1.15
C LYS A 27 8.91 10.43 0.66
N PHE A 28 9.20 9.37 1.41
CA PHE A 28 8.81 8.02 1.08
C PHE A 28 7.27 7.89 1.03
N ARG A 29 6.58 8.36 2.06
CA ARG A 29 5.11 8.41 2.11
C ARG A 29 4.53 9.16 0.91
N LYS A 30 5.07 10.34 0.58
CA LYS A 30 4.60 11.11 -0.58
C LYS A 30 4.71 10.31 -1.87
N ARG A 31 5.86 9.65 -2.09
CA ARG A 31 6.08 8.80 -3.27
C ARG A 31 5.11 7.62 -3.34
N LEU A 32 4.75 7.02 -2.21
CA LEU A 32 3.73 5.96 -2.18
C LEU A 32 2.36 6.48 -2.64
N LEU A 33 1.95 7.64 -2.15
CA LEU A 33 0.68 8.27 -2.56
C LEU A 33 0.68 8.62 -4.06
N GLU A 34 1.79 9.17 -4.58
CA GLU A 34 1.96 9.46 -6.01
C GLU A 34 1.91 8.17 -6.87
N GLU A 35 2.41 7.04 -6.35
CA GLU A 35 2.29 5.72 -6.97
C GLU A 35 0.88 5.10 -6.82
N GLY A 36 -0.09 5.82 -6.23
CA GLY A 36 -1.47 5.35 -6.07
C GLY A 36 -1.66 4.33 -4.95
N PHE A 37 -0.76 4.28 -3.97
CA PHE A 37 -1.02 3.56 -2.72
C PHE A 37 -1.95 4.34 -1.82
N LEU A 38 -2.76 3.61 -1.08
CA LEU A 38 -3.67 4.13 -0.07
C LEU A 38 -3.24 3.65 1.30
N MET A 39 -3.38 4.51 2.29
CA MET A 39 -3.04 4.18 3.66
C MET A 39 -4.16 3.30 4.25
N MET A 40 -3.82 2.09 4.68
CA MET A 40 -4.75 1.18 5.35
C MET A 40 -4.70 1.34 6.85
N GLN A 41 -3.49 1.38 7.40
CA GLN A 41 -3.20 1.61 8.81
C GLN A 41 -1.87 2.38 8.90
N TYR A 42 -1.46 2.77 10.11
CA TYR A 42 -0.13 3.33 10.30
C TYR A 42 0.94 2.38 9.76
N SER A 43 1.78 2.92 8.88
CA SER A 43 2.86 2.21 8.19
C SER A 43 2.44 0.99 7.35
N ILE A 44 1.15 0.86 7.02
CA ILE A 44 0.62 -0.17 6.13
C ILE A 44 -0.17 0.49 5.00
N TYR A 45 0.26 0.25 3.77
CA TYR A 45 -0.29 0.83 2.56
C TYR A 45 -0.73 -0.26 1.60
N ILE A 46 -1.76 -0.01 0.80
CA ILE A 46 -2.32 -0.96 -0.15
C ILE A 46 -2.54 -0.33 -1.52
N LYS A 47 -2.32 -1.12 -2.58
CA LYS A 47 -2.63 -0.76 -3.96
C LYS A 47 -3.30 -1.91 -4.69
N SER A 48 -4.42 -1.65 -5.36
CA SER A 48 -5.07 -2.62 -6.26
C SER A 48 -4.39 -2.63 -7.61
N VAL A 49 -4.18 -3.82 -8.15
CA VAL A 49 -3.53 -4.03 -9.43
C VAL A 49 -4.28 -5.08 -10.26
N ALA A 50 -4.19 -4.94 -11.58
CA ALA A 50 -5.00 -5.73 -12.51
C ALA A 50 -4.60 -7.20 -12.64
N ASN A 51 -3.37 -7.55 -12.26
CA ASN A 51 -2.79 -8.90 -12.32
C ASN A 51 -1.42 -8.96 -11.62
N LYS A 52 -0.80 -10.15 -11.63
CA LYS A 52 0.51 -10.41 -11.04
C LYS A 52 1.65 -9.61 -11.69
N ASP A 53 1.60 -9.37 -13.00
CA ASP A 53 2.64 -8.59 -13.69
C ASP A 53 2.60 -7.12 -13.29
N ALA A 54 1.41 -6.56 -13.14
CA ALA A 54 1.21 -5.21 -12.59
C ALA A 54 1.66 -5.13 -11.12
N ALA A 55 1.47 -6.20 -10.32
CA ALA A 55 2.01 -6.29 -8.96
C ALA A 55 3.55 -6.26 -8.96
N ASN A 56 4.18 -7.08 -9.82
CA ASN A 56 5.63 -7.14 -9.97
C ASN A 56 6.21 -5.81 -10.45
N TYR A 57 5.55 -5.15 -11.40
CA TYR A 57 5.90 -3.81 -11.87
C TYR A 57 5.85 -2.79 -10.73
N THR A 58 4.77 -2.81 -9.94
CA THR A 58 4.61 -1.94 -8.77
C THR A 58 5.74 -2.13 -7.76
N ILE A 59 6.11 -3.38 -7.46
CA ILE A 59 7.22 -3.68 -6.55
C ILE A 59 8.55 -3.17 -7.13
N ARG A 60 8.79 -3.31 -8.44
CA ARG A 60 9.99 -2.76 -9.08
C ARG A 60 10.04 -1.23 -8.99
N ALA A 61 8.91 -0.55 -9.17
CA ALA A 61 8.83 0.90 -9.02
C ALA A 61 9.18 1.34 -7.59
N ILE A 62 8.63 0.68 -6.56
CA ILE A 62 8.95 0.96 -5.14
C ILE A 62 10.45 0.82 -4.87
N LYS A 63 11.09 -0.22 -5.41
CA LYS A 63 12.54 -0.45 -5.24
C LYS A 63 13.41 0.73 -5.70
N GLN A 64 12.93 1.58 -6.61
CA GLN A 64 13.67 2.73 -7.12
C GLN A 64 13.75 3.90 -6.13
N PHE A 65 12.91 3.91 -5.09
CA PHE A 65 12.87 5.03 -4.13
C PHE A 65 12.83 4.56 -2.66
N LEU A 66 13.33 3.35 -2.38
CA LEU A 66 13.48 2.87 -1.00
C LEU A 66 14.36 3.82 -0.17
N PRO A 67 14.03 4.03 1.11
CA PRO A 67 14.90 4.74 2.03
C PRO A 67 16.17 3.91 2.31
N GLN A 68 17.23 4.59 2.73
CA GLN A 68 18.52 3.96 3.05
C GLN A 68 18.49 3.16 4.37
N ASP A 69 17.52 3.43 5.24
CA ASP A 69 17.40 2.83 6.57
C ASP A 69 15.93 2.48 6.86
N GLY A 70 15.73 1.57 7.80
CA GLY A 70 14.44 0.99 8.18
C GLY A 70 14.11 -0.34 7.50
N HIS A 71 12.90 -0.82 7.75
CA HIS A 71 12.39 -2.09 7.26
C HIS A 71 11.23 -1.85 6.30
N VAL A 72 11.27 -2.44 5.10
CA VAL A 72 10.20 -2.36 4.12
C VAL A 72 9.91 -3.75 3.56
N ARG A 73 8.65 -4.18 3.59
CA ARG A 73 8.20 -5.49 3.10
C ARG A 73 6.99 -5.30 2.19
N ALA A 74 6.92 -6.10 1.13
CA ALA A 74 5.76 -6.16 0.25
C ALA A 74 5.15 -7.56 0.30
N LEU A 75 3.82 -7.63 0.35
CA LEU A 75 3.04 -8.86 0.25
C LEU A 75 2.02 -8.70 -0.87
N VAL A 76 1.99 -9.65 -1.80
CA VAL A 76 0.99 -9.67 -2.87
C VAL A 76 -0.06 -10.71 -2.52
N ILE A 77 -1.31 -10.29 -2.44
CA ILE A 77 -2.46 -11.15 -2.16
C ILE A 77 -3.50 -11.04 -3.27
N THR A 78 -4.33 -12.07 -3.42
CA THR A 78 -5.50 -12.02 -4.30
C THR A 78 -6.61 -11.18 -3.68
N GLU A 79 -7.52 -10.66 -4.51
CA GLU A 79 -8.70 -9.94 -4.01
C GLU A 79 -9.50 -10.78 -3.01
N LYS A 80 -9.68 -12.09 -3.29
CA LYS A 80 -10.39 -13.01 -2.39
C LYS A 80 -9.71 -13.20 -1.04
N GLN A 81 -8.38 -13.10 -0.98
CA GLN A 81 -7.66 -13.15 0.29
C GLN A 81 -7.84 -11.84 1.06
N TYR A 82 -7.89 -10.71 0.35
CA TYR A 82 -8.16 -9.40 0.93
C TYR A 82 -9.58 -9.33 1.53
N GLU A 83 -10.60 -9.73 0.77
CA GLU A 83 -12.01 -9.77 1.22
C GLU A 83 -12.22 -10.67 2.45
N LYS A 84 -11.37 -11.68 2.64
CA LYS A 84 -11.41 -12.59 3.80
C LYS A 84 -10.68 -12.05 5.02
N MET A 85 -10.03 -10.88 4.92
CA MET A 85 -9.34 -10.27 6.04
C MET A 85 -10.35 -9.95 7.15
N GLN A 86 -10.08 -10.46 8.35
CA GLN A 86 -10.95 -10.23 9.50
C GLN A 86 -10.50 -8.96 10.24
N ILE A 87 -11.43 -8.02 10.40
CA ILE A 87 -11.23 -6.85 11.26
C ILE A 87 -11.63 -7.25 12.67
N LEU A 88 -10.64 -7.46 13.54
CA LEU A 88 -10.88 -7.85 14.93
C LEU A 88 -11.25 -6.67 15.83
N LEU A 89 -10.89 -5.44 15.43
CA LEU A 89 -11.18 -4.20 16.14
C LEU A 89 -11.19 -3.02 15.17
N GLY A 90 -12.12 -2.08 15.37
CA GLY A 90 -12.32 -0.92 14.49
C GLY A 90 -13.21 -1.22 13.29
N THR A 91 -13.22 -0.31 12.32
CA THR A 91 -14.01 -0.42 11.08
C THR A 91 -13.09 -0.26 9.87
N GLU A 92 -13.49 -0.84 8.73
CA GLU A 92 -12.77 -0.59 7.47
C GLU A 92 -12.83 0.89 7.09
N ASP A 93 -11.72 1.42 6.58
CA ASP A 93 -11.69 2.79 6.08
C ASP A 93 -12.61 2.89 4.85
N LYS A 94 -13.56 3.85 4.90
CA LYS A 94 -14.51 4.08 3.82
C LYS A 94 -13.82 4.37 2.50
N ASN A 95 -12.67 5.03 2.50
CA ASN A 95 -11.91 5.33 1.29
C ASN A 95 -11.36 4.07 0.64
N ILE A 96 -11.06 3.03 1.42
CA ILE A 96 -10.57 1.73 0.95
C ILE A 96 -11.74 0.87 0.48
N ALA A 97 -12.86 0.89 1.23
CA ALA A 97 -14.08 0.21 0.86
C ALA A 97 -14.60 0.65 -0.52
N ILE A 98 -14.47 1.94 -0.86
CA ILE A 98 -14.86 2.47 -2.18
C ILE A 98 -14.06 1.82 -3.33
N LEU A 99 -12.82 1.37 -3.12
CA LEU A 99 -12.05 0.67 -4.17
C LEU A 99 -12.56 -0.75 -4.46
N GLY A 100 -13.36 -1.34 -3.57
CA GLY A 100 -14.00 -2.63 -3.81
C GLY A 100 -14.97 -2.57 -4.99
N ASP A 101 -15.69 -1.45 -5.13
CA ASP A 101 -16.74 -1.27 -6.14
C ASP A 101 -16.40 -0.24 -7.24
N ASN A 102 -15.67 0.83 -6.94
CA ASN A 102 -15.35 1.90 -7.90
C ASN A 102 -13.85 2.23 -7.94
N ARG A 103 -13.25 2.01 -9.12
CA ARG A 103 -11.80 2.02 -9.39
C ARG A 103 -11.11 3.39 -9.41
N THR A 104 -11.69 4.43 -8.82
CA THR A 104 -11.05 5.75 -8.76
C THR A 104 -11.51 6.48 -7.52
N ILE A 105 -10.58 6.84 -6.63
CA ILE A 105 -10.84 7.92 -5.66
C ILE A 105 -10.78 9.21 -6.48
N ILE A 106 -11.95 9.82 -6.70
CA ILE A 106 -12.02 11.18 -7.20
C ILE A 106 -11.76 12.08 -5.98
N PHE A 107 -10.68 12.87 -6.06
CA PHE A 107 -10.38 13.93 -5.10
C PHE A 107 -11.38 15.08 -5.23
#